data_AF-A0A0H4QH23-F1
#
_entry.id   AF-A0A0H4QH23-F1
#
_cell.length_a   1.000
_cell.length_b   1.000
_cell.length_c   1.000
_cell.angle_alpha   90.00
_cell.angle_beta   90.00
_cell.angle_gamma   90.00
#
_symmetry.space_group_name_H-M   'P 1'
#
loop_
_entity.id
_entity.type
_entity.pdbx_description
1 polymer ?
#
loop_
_entity_poly.entity_id
_entity_poly.type
_entity_poly.pdbx_seq_one_letter_code
_entity_poly.pdbx_strand_id
1 'polypeptide(L)' 'MPEEKIAEVAYELESSIKIALIKNHITQRELAEQINANPQQLNRAIKGDMTPKSRELRKQIEKILGM' A
#
# COMPACT_ATOMS: atom_id res chain seq x y z
N MET A 1 0.34 23.77 -4.59
CA MET A 1 1.51 23.44 -5.44
C MET A 1 1.40 22.01 -5.97
N PRO A 2 2.02 21.66 -7.11
CA PRO A 2 2.01 20.28 -7.62
C PRO A 2 2.47 19.22 -6.62
N GLU A 3 3.51 19.52 -5.82
CA GLU A 3 4.02 18.63 -4.76
C GLU A 3 3.00 18.35 -3.65
N GLU A 4 2.20 19.35 -3.26
CA GLU A 4 1.15 19.19 -2.24
C GLU A 4 0.09 18.19 -2.72
N LYS A 5 -0.31 18.28 -3.99
CA LYS A 5 -1.27 17.33 -4.58
C LYS A 5 -0.72 15.90 -4.61
N ILE A 6 0.57 15.73 -4.88
CA ILE A 6 1.21 14.41 -4.87
C ILE A 6 1.20 13.85 -3.44
N ALA A 7 1.52 14.68 -2.45
CA ALA A 7 1.51 14.29 -1.04
C ALA A 7 0.10 13.93 -0.56
N GLU A 8 -0.93 14.68 -0.95
CA GLU A 8 -2.34 14.41 -0.66
C GLU A 8 -2.76 13.04 -1.22
N VAL A 9 -2.48 12.78 -2.50
CA VAL A 9 -2.82 11.49 -3.14
C VAL A 9 -2.09 10.32 -2.47
N ALA A 10 -0.81 10.50 -2.12
CA ALA A 10 -0.05 9.46 -1.40
C ALA A 10 -0.63 9.19 0.00
N TYR A 11 -1.10 10.24 0.69
CA TYR A 11 -1.74 10.12 1.99
C TYR A 11 -3.10 9.41 1.92
N GLU A 12 -3.93 9.75 0.92
CA GLU A 12 -5.22 9.09 0.68
C GLU A 12 -5.03 7.60 0.36
N LEU A 13 -4.06 7.28 -0.50
CA LEU A 13 -3.67 5.91 -0.81
C LEU A 13 -3.25 5.15 0.45
N GLU A 14 -2.31 5.68 1.23
CA GLU A 14 -1.87 5.06 2.49
C GLU A 14 -3.05 4.81 3.44
N SER A 15 -3.92 5.82 3.59
CA SER A 15 -5.07 5.78 4.49
C SER A 15 -6.07 4.70 4.07
N SER A 16 -6.38 4.62 2.78
CA SER A 16 -7.30 3.61 2.23
C SER A 16 -6.81 2.18 2.49
N ILE A 17 -5.51 1.92 2.26
CA ILE A 17 -4.90 0.61 2.50
C ILE A 17 -4.91 0.28 3.99
N LYS A 18 -4.58 1.24 4.87
CA LYS A 18 -4.62 1.02 6.33
C LYS A 18 -6.01 0.70 6.85
N ILE A 19 -7.03 1.40 6.35
CA ILE A 19 -8.43 1.11 6.69
C ILE A 19 -8.81 -0.30 6.20
N ALA A 20 -8.39 -0.68 4.99
CA ALA A 20 -8.70 -2.00 4.45
C ALA A 20 -7.99 -3.14 5.22
N LEU A 21 -6.75 -2.92 5.68
CA LEU A 21 -6.06 -3.85 6.60
C LEU A 21 -6.88 -4.08 7.88
N ILE A 22 -7.38 -3.00 8.50
CA ILE A 22 -8.22 -3.08 9.71
C ILE A 22 -9.50 -3.87 9.43
N LYS A 23 -10.19 -3.57 8.31
CA LYS A 23 -11.44 -4.27 7.92
C LYS A 23 -11.23 -5.76 7.68
N ASN A 24 -10.05 -6.16 7.20
CA ASN A 24 -9.69 -7.55 6.96
C ASN A 24 -9.04 -8.23 8.18
N HIS A 25 -8.90 -7.53 9.31
CA HIS A 25 -8.28 -8.05 10.52
C HIS A 25 -6.84 -8.58 10.31
N ILE A 26 -6.06 -7.97 9.42
CA ILE A 26 -4.67 -8.33 9.16
C ILE A 26 -3.72 -7.14 9.33
N THR A 27 -2.50 -7.42 9.73
CA THR A 27 -1.41 -6.45 9.83
C THR A 27 -0.68 -6.30 8.49
N GLN A 28 0.04 -5.19 8.32
CA GLN A 28 0.91 -4.99 7.15
C GLN A 28 2.02 -6.04 7.06
N ARG A 29 2.48 -6.60 8.20
CA ARG A 29 3.47 -7.70 8.22
C ARG A 29 2.86 -8.98 7.66
N GLU A 30 1.66 -9.35 8.11
CA GLU A 30 0.95 -10.53 7.60
C GLU A 30 0.61 -10.37 6.11
N LEU A 31 0.23 -9.17 5.67
CA LEU A 31 0.07 -8.88 4.24
C LEU A 31 1.37 -9.10 3.47
N ALA A 32 2.51 -8.63 4.00
CA ALA A 32 3.82 -8.86 3.38
C ALA A 32 4.14 -10.35 3.24
N GLU A 33 3.82 -11.14 4.26
CA GLU A 33 3.99 -12.59 4.27
C GLU A 33 3.07 -13.26 3.24
N GLN A 34 1.79 -12.87 3.16
CA GLN A 34 0.81 -13.42 2.22
C GLN A 34 1.20 -13.20 0.75
N ILE A 35 1.81 -12.05 0.43
CA ILE A 35 2.23 -11.73 -0.94
C ILE A 35 3.73 -11.95 -1.19
N ASN A 36 4.43 -12.56 -0.22
CA ASN A 36 5.87 -12.81 -0.25
C ASN A 36 6.70 -11.56 -0.62
N ALA A 37 6.35 -10.42 -0.02
CA ALA A 37 7.02 -9.14 -0.23
C ALA A 37 7.99 -8.81 0.90
N ASN A 38 9.10 -8.16 0.54
CA ASN A 38 9.95 -7.52 1.53
C ASN A 38 9.17 -6.40 2.27
N PRO A 39 9.15 -6.36 3.62
CA PRO A 39 8.36 -5.39 4.38
C PRO A 39 8.69 -3.92 4.08
N GLN A 40 9.97 -3.60 3.83
CA GLN A 40 10.39 -2.24 3.49
C GLN A 40 9.88 -1.84 2.10
N GLN A 41 9.94 -2.74 1.12
CA GLN A 41 9.38 -2.50 -0.21
C GLN A 41 7.86 -2.34 -0.16
N LEU A 42 7.16 -3.18 0.62
CA LEU A 42 5.72 -3.06 0.83
C LEU A 42 5.36 -1.71 1.45
N ASN A 43 6.10 -1.28 2.49
CA ASN A 43 5.87 0.01 3.13
C ASN A 43 6.04 1.18 2.15
N ARG A 44 7.07 1.17 1.31
CA ARG A 44 7.23 2.20 0.26
C ARG A 44 6.06 2.20 -0.72
N ALA A 45 5.58 1.03 -1.11
CA ALA A 45 4.42 0.91 -1.99
C ALA A 45 3.16 1.53 -1.35
N ILE A 46 2.91 1.27 -0.07
CA ILE A 46 1.80 1.87 0.68
C ILE A 46 1.96 3.38 0.81
N LYS A 47 3.20 3.87 0.96
CA LYS A 47 3.56 5.30 1.03
C LYS A 47 3.56 6.03 -0.32
N GLY A 48 3.08 5.39 -1.39
CA GLY A 48 2.95 6.04 -2.70
C GLY A 48 4.20 6.04 -3.57
N ASP A 49 5.23 5.23 -3.27
CA ASP A 49 6.41 5.11 -4.13
C ASP A 49 6.03 4.71 -5.57
N MET A 50 6.65 5.36 -6.56
CA MET A 50 6.21 5.29 -7.96
C MET A 50 6.97 4.28 -8.81
N THR A 51 7.92 3.54 -8.22
CA THR A 51 8.69 2.51 -8.94
C THR A 51 7.78 1.42 -9.50
N PRO A 52 8.18 0.73 -10.60
CA PRO A 52 7.40 -0.37 -11.16
C PRO A 52 7.05 -1.44 -10.13
N LYS A 53 8.00 -1.75 -9.22
CA LYS A 53 7.78 -2.73 -8.16
C LYS A 53 6.71 -2.30 -7.16
N SER A 54 6.72 -1.04 -6.75
CA SER A 54 5.69 -0.51 -5.84
C SER A 54 4.31 -0.52 -6.46
N ARG A 55 4.20 -0.24 -7.76
CA ARG A 55 2.93 -0.36 -8.51
C ARG A 55 2.44 -1.80 -8.59
N GLU A 56 3.35 -2.74 -8.83
CA GLU A 56 3.03 -4.19 -8.83
C GLU A 56 2.52 -4.64 -7.46
N LEU A 57 3.20 -4.25 -6.39
CA LEU A 57 2.80 -4.56 -5.02
C LEU A 57 1.40 -4.00 -4.72
N ARG A 58 1.11 -2.74 -5.09
CA ARG A 58 -0.23 -2.16 -4.89
C ARG A 58 -1.35 -2.96 -5.55
N LYS A 59 -1.14 -3.48 -6.77
CA LYS A 59 -2.11 -4.37 -7.42
C LYS A 59 -2.36 -5.67 -6.65
N GLN A 60 -1.33 -6.21 -6.01
CA GLN A 60 -1.47 -7.40 -5.16
C GLN A 60 -2.21 -7.06 -3.85
N ILE A 61 -1.90 -5.90 -3.26
CA ILE A 61 -2.60 -5.38 -2.07
C ILE A 61 -4.10 -5.22 -2.37
N GLU A 62 -4.45 -4.56 -3.47
CA GLU A 62 -5.84 -4.36 -3.90
C GLU A 62 -6.59 -5.70 -4.01
N LYS A 63 -5.97 -6.71 -4.63
CA LYS A 63 -6.54 -8.06 -4.76
C LYS A 63 -6.76 -8.75 -3.40
N ILE A 64 -5.79 -8.66 -2.49
CA ILE A 64 -5.88 -9.32 -1.16
C ILE A 64 -6.86 -8.61 -0.24
N LEU A 65 -6.89 -7.28 -0.28
CA LEU A 65 -7.73 -6.47 0.60
C LEU A 65 -9.14 -6.23 0.06
N GLY A 66 -9.43 -6.63 -1.19
CA GLY A 66 -10.73 -6.47 -1.83
C GLY A 66 -11.08 -5.01 -2.12
N MET A 67 -10.08 -4.24 -2.58
CA MET A 67 -10.21 -2.82 -2.92
C MET A 67 -10.43 -2.60 -4.41
#